data_AF-B1C6V8-F1
#
_entry.id   AF-B1C6V8-F1
#
_cell.length_a   1.000
_cell.length_b   1.000
_cell.length_c   1.000
_cell.angle_alpha   90.00
_cell.angle_beta   90.00
_cell.angle_gamma   90.00
#
_symmetry.space_group_name_H-M   'P 1'
#
loop_
_entity.id
_entity.type
_entity.pdbx_description
1 polymer ?
#
loop_
_entity_poly.entity_id
_entity_poly.type
_entity_poly.pdbx_seq_one_letter_code
_entity_poly.pdbx_strand_id
1 'polypeptide(L)'
;MTVTKDLPEIKLSDNDTKGVISWDEGQTIKEGLNEYNWTFIPENNVHGISDYKTVTGSAKIEGVDKKDFIINISSGEHGKVSHMGNTIVTHGDDFTLTFTPDKGYKLGSLKLDDKDVTSEVKDDKYTLRNVQKDYDIKVSFVKLCCNDVEDMIDNLPDVHNNNELTESEVDDVLDTKLNYETLDDNSKGSLTYEKKQELCEALLKVPQIYLEVKNINKEININDSSLLLDNLTSDDIKILKDDPDTKISMSLDIKKVNSNNSYQNIINKSVKDIDISNYYDISIKKDVISAGGNNKSLIISNLSYPIKLSFDIPKELLSSKNTLREFFIIRLHEENGIQSVDMLKDEDDIEGTVTVSSDKFSVYALSYKDNETVSKFTVKASASKHGSISPKGNVEVKKGESKTFYINPDIGYKVDYILVDGEKCKAEEKYTFKNIDKDHSIKAVFKSIGSEMVSVSDNSKNTNNNKLNTNGIYTDKINTVDTSDSSNIFLYAGICIASLIAILAIIIYKKKHI
;
A
#
# COMPACT_ATOMS: atom_id res chain seq x y z
N MET A 1 4.94 -37.17 -46.94
CA MET A 1 5.55 -38.41 -47.51
C MET A 1 4.54 -39.05 -48.46
N THR A 2 4.89 -40.10 -49.19
CA THR A 2 3.92 -40.83 -50.02
C THR A 2 2.85 -41.43 -49.12
N VAL A 3 1.59 -41.00 -49.25
CA VAL A 3 0.46 -41.70 -48.65
C VAL A 3 0.31 -43.01 -49.40
N THR A 4 0.71 -44.12 -48.76
CA THR A 4 0.60 -45.47 -49.29
C THR A 4 -0.87 -45.81 -49.52
N LYS A 5 -1.30 -45.88 -50.79
CA LYS A 5 -2.67 -46.29 -51.19
C LYS A 5 -2.89 -47.80 -51.10
N ASP A 6 -2.07 -48.46 -50.30
CA ASP A 6 -1.97 -49.90 -50.20
C ASP A 6 -3.06 -50.42 -49.25
N LEU A 7 -3.63 -51.58 -49.57
CA LEU A 7 -4.69 -52.17 -48.78
C LEU A 7 -4.16 -52.62 -47.40
N PRO A 8 -4.98 -52.55 -46.33
CA PRO A 8 -4.55 -52.94 -44.98
C PRO A 8 -4.10 -54.40 -44.95
N GLU A 9 -3.09 -54.72 -44.15
CA GLU A 9 -2.51 -56.06 -44.10
C GLU A 9 -3.59 -57.11 -43.72
N ILE A 10 -3.77 -58.11 -44.59
CA ILE A 10 -4.69 -59.24 -44.37
C ILE A 10 -3.89 -60.46 -43.90
N LYS A 11 -4.36 -61.11 -42.83
CA LYS A 11 -3.68 -62.23 -42.16
C LYS A 11 -4.68 -63.32 -41.80
N LEU A 12 -4.16 -64.54 -41.70
CA LEU A 12 -4.86 -65.70 -41.15
C LEU A 12 -4.67 -65.76 -39.63
N SER A 13 -5.63 -66.35 -38.93
CA SER A 13 -5.57 -66.63 -37.50
C SER A 13 -4.79 -67.92 -37.23
N ASP A 14 -4.28 -68.12 -36.01
CA ASP A 14 -3.49 -69.31 -35.64
C ASP A 14 -4.22 -70.66 -35.84
N ASN A 15 -5.56 -70.63 -35.89
CA ASN A 15 -6.42 -71.81 -36.08
C ASN A 15 -6.94 -71.97 -37.53
N ASP A 16 -6.64 -71.05 -38.43
CA ASP A 16 -7.08 -71.12 -39.82
C ASP A 16 -6.27 -72.14 -40.64
N THR A 17 -6.78 -72.50 -41.82
CA THR A 17 -6.05 -73.41 -42.72
C THR A 17 -4.77 -72.74 -43.20
N LYS A 18 -3.61 -73.40 -42.99
CA LYS A 18 -2.30 -72.85 -43.38
C LYS A 18 -2.25 -72.51 -44.87
N GLY A 19 -1.61 -71.40 -45.18
CA GLY A 19 -1.43 -70.89 -46.54
C GLY A 19 -1.06 -69.41 -46.52
N VAL A 20 -1.20 -68.77 -47.67
CA VAL A 20 -1.01 -67.32 -47.86
C VAL A 20 -2.35 -66.71 -48.22
N ILE A 21 -2.75 -65.65 -47.53
CA ILE A 21 -3.86 -64.78 -47.94
C ILE A 21 -3.29 -63.42 -48.37
N SER A 22 -3.79 -62.88 -49.47
CA SER A 22 -3.35 -61.59 -50.01
C SER A 22 -4.47 -60.93 -50.81
N TRP A 23 -4.46 -59.60 -50.87
CA TRP A 23 -5.30 -58.86 -51.82
C TRP A 23 -4.87 -59.16 -53.26
N ASP A 24 -5.83 -59.18 -54.19
CA ASP A 24 -5.54 -59.38 -55.61
C ASP A 24 -4.79 -58.17 -56.18
N GLU A 25 -3.85 -58.40 -57.11
CA GLU A 25 -2.93 -57.39 -57.64
C GLU A 25 -3.64 -56.19 -58.32
N GLY A 26 -2.99 -55.02 -58.26
CA GLY A 26 -3.44 -53.80 -58.94
C GLY A 26 -4.56 -53.03 -58.24
N GLN A 27 -5.07 -53.53 -57.12
CA GLN A 27 -6.04 -52.81 -56.28
C GLN A 27 -5.35 -51.76 -55.39
N THR A 28 -5.98 -50.61 -55.24
CA THR A 28 -5.54 -49.49 -54.38
C THR A 28 -6.75 -48.83 -53.73
N ILE A 29 -6.56 -48.28 -52.53
CA ILE A 29 -7.65 -47.65 -51.76
C ILE A 29 -8.21 -46.44 -52.51
N LYS A 30 -9.56 -46.36 -52.55
CA LYS A 30 -10.37 -45.28 -53.09
C LYS A 30 -11.25 -44.69 -51.99
N GLU A 31 -11.60 -43.41 -52.15
CA GLU A 31 -12.50 -42.68 -51.26
C GLU A 31 -13.90 -43.32 -51.19
N GLY A 32 -14.47 -43.34 -49.98
CA GLY A 32 -15.77 -43.95 -49.66
C GLY A 32 -15.73 -45.47 -49.48
N LEU A 33 -16.89 -46.05 -49.16
CA LEU A 33 -17.06 -47.50 -48.99
C LEU A 33 -16.96 -48.24 -50.34
N ASN A 34 -15.80 -48.87 -50.57
CA ASN A 34 -15.48 -49.63 -51.78
C ASN A 34 -15.31 -51.12 -51.44
N GLU A 35 -15.37 -51.99 -52.46
CA GLU A 35 -15.25 -53.44 -52.32
C GLU A 35 -13.98 -53.94 -53.02
N TYR A 36 -13.19 -54.77 -52.32
CA TYR A 36 -11.85 -55.22 -52.71
C TYR A 36 -11.72 -56.73 -52.58
N ASN A 37 -11.06 -57.36 -53.55
CA ASN A 37 -10.96 -58.82 -53.64
C ASN A 37 -9.65 -59.35 -53.04
N TRP A 38 -9.73 -60.54 -52.45
CA TRP A 38 -8.59 -61.26 -51.89
C TRP A 38 -8.59 -62.72 -52.34
N THR A 39 -7.40 -63.30 -52.38
CA THR A 39 -7.15 -64.70 -52.70
C THR A 39 -6.42 -65.37 -51.53
N PHE A 40 -6.93 -66.52 -51.09
CA PHE A 40 -6.25 -67.44 -50.20
C PHE A 40 -5.73 -68.65 -50.98
N ILE A 41 -4.42 -68.89 -50.90
CA ILE A 41 -3.71 -70.03 -51.47
C ILE A 41 -3.26 -70.94 -50.31
N PRO A 42 -3.85 -72.13 -50.13
CA PRO A 42 -3.47 -73.03 -49.05
C PRO A 42 -2.06 -73.61 -49.25
N GLU A 43 -1.41 -73.95 -48.14
CA GLU A 43 -0.09 -74.60 -48.13
C GLU A 43 -0.20 -76.01 -48.74
N ASN A 44 0.86 -76.46 -49.44
CA ASN A 44 0.95 -77.84 -49.93
C ASN A 44 1.30 -78.78 -48.78
N ASN A 45 0.72 -79.98 -48.76
CA ASN A 45 1.13 -81.03 -47.84
C ASN A 45 2.51 -81.62 -48.21
N VAL A 46 2.98 -82.58 -47.42
CA VAL A 46 4.30 -83.24 -47.58
C VAL A 46 4.50 -83.97 -48.92
N HIS A 47 3.48 -84.09 -49.77
CA HIS A 47 3.55 -84.66 -51.12
C HIS A 47 3.51 -83.59 -52.24
N GLY A 48 3.56 -82.30 -51.90
CA GLY A 48 3.60 -81.20 -52.88
C GLY A 48 2.24 -80.87 -53.51
N ILE A 49 1.15 -81.32 -52.91
CA ILE A 49 -0.24 -81.08 -53.32
C ILE A 49 -0.98 -80.51 -52.11
N SER A 50 -1.85 -79.52 -52.26
CA SER A 50 -2.70 -79.07 -51.15
C SER A 50 -3.97 -79.89 -51.07
N ASP A 51 -4.36 -80.28 -49.85
CA ASP A 51 -5.63 -80.95 -49.56
C ASP A 51 -6.83 -79.99 -49.63
N TYR A 52 -6.57 -78.68 -49.71
CA TYR A 52 -7.55 -77.61 -49.78
C TYR A 52 -7.49 -76.90 -51.13
N LYS A 53 -8.55 -76.18 -51.48
CA LYS A 53 -8.63 -75.40 -52.72
C LYS A 53 -8.26 -73.94 -52.46
N THR A 54 -7.69 -73.27 -53.45
CA THR A 54 -7.67 -71.81 -53.53
C THR A 54 -9.09 -71.27 -53.40
N VAL A 55 -9.28 -70.25 -52.57
CA VAL A 55 -10.56 -69.56 -52.38
C VAL A 55 -10.34 -68.07 -52.61
N THR A 56 -11.27 -67.42 -53.30
CA THR A 56 -11.33 -65.97 -53.42
C THR A 56 -12.56 -65.42 -52.71
N GLY A 57 -12.49 -64.17 -52.30
CA GLY A 57 -13.61 -63.45 -51.69
C GLY A 57 -13.40 -61.95 -51.78
N SER A 58 -14.31 -61.19 -51.16
CA SER A 58 -14.23 -59.73 -51.10
C SER A 58 -14.33 -59.23 -49.66
N ALA A 59 -13.95 -57.98 -49.45
CA ALA A 59 -14.19 -57.21 -48.24
C ALA A 59 -14.56 -55.78 -48.61
N LYS A 60 -15.43 -55.15 -47.81
CA LYS A 60 -15.76 -53.73 -47.96
C LYS A 60 -14.90 -52.90 -47.03
N ILE A 61 -14.18 -51.94 -47.59
CA ILE A 61 -13.26 -51.05 -46.88
C ILE A 61 -13.64 -49.62 -47.26
N GLU A 62 -13.87 -48.79 -46.25
CA GLU A 62 -14.09 -47.36 -46.42
C GLU A 62 -12.73 -46.66 -46.47
N GLY A 63 -12.36 -46.16 -47.65
CA GLY A 63 -11.21 -45.29 -47.77
C GLY A 63 -11.61 -43.86 -47.40
N VAL A 64 -10.98 -43.29 -46.38
CA VAL A 64 -11.07 -41.85 -46.11
C VAL A 64 -9.90 -41.19 -46.82
N ASP A 65 -10.15 -40.26 -47.75
CA ASP A 65 -9.07 -39.40 -48.24
C ASP A 65 -8.67 -38.47 -47.09
N LYS A 66 -7.58 -38.82 -46.39
CA LYS A 66 -7.06 -38.07 -45.25
C LYS A 66 -6.37 -36.81 -45.78
N LYS A 67 -7.19 -35.86 -46.24
CA LYS A 67 -6.76 -34.58 -46.77
C LYS A 67 -5.96 -33.82 -45.72
N ASP A 68 -4.77 -33.40 -46.09
CA ASP A 68 -3.95 -32.48 -45.30
C ASP A 68 -4.50 -31.05 -45.38
N PHE A 69 -4.49 -30.35 -44.25
CA PHE A 69 -4.81 -28.94 -44.13
C PHE A 69 -3.63 -28.15 -43.58
N ILE A 70 -3.57 -26.86 -43.92
CA ILE A 70 -2.52 -25.94 -43.49
C ILE A 70 -3.04 -25.02 -42.39
N ILE A 71 -2.37 -25.05 -41.24
CA ILE A 71 -2.53 -24.05 -40.19
C ILE A 71 -1.38 -23.05 -40.34
N ASN A 72 -1.69 -21.81 -40.70
CA ASN A 72 -0.70 -20.73 -40.78
C ASN A 72 -0.59 -20.09 -39.39
N ILE A 73 0.58 -20.15 -38.76
CA ILE A 73 0.76 -19.68 -37.38
C ILE A 73 1.70 -18.48 -37.36
N SER A 74 1.22 -17.37 -36.82
CA SER A 74 1.95 -16.12 -36.66
C SER A 74 1.89 -15.63 -35.22
N SER A 75 2.97 -14.97 -34.78
CA SER A 75 3.10 -14.40 -33.44
C SER A 75 3.70 -13.00 -33.53
N GLY A 76 3.25 -12.11 -32.65
CA GLY A 76 3.99 -10.91 -32.29
C GLY A 76 5.26 -11.23 -31.50
N GLU A 77 6.01 -10.18 -31.18
CA GLU A 77 7.20 -10.22 -30.33
C GLU A 77 6.84 -10.52 -28.85
N HIS A 78 7.86 -10.72 -28.01
CA HIS A 78 7.76 -10.93 -26.56
C HIS A 78 7.09 -12.23 -26.09
N GLY A 79 7.27 -13.29 -26.86
CA GLY A 79 6.97 -14.65 -26.44
C GLY A 79 7.17 -15.67 -27.55
N LYS A 80 6.98 -16.94 -27.20
CA LYS A 80 7.16 -18.10 -28.08
C LYS A 80 5.86 -18.89 -28.20
N VAL A 81 5.70 -19.58 -29.32
CA VAL A 81 4.62 -20.51 -29.61
C VAL A 81 5.26 -21.83 -30.03
N SER A 82 4.72 -22.97 -29.59
CA SER A 82 5.32 -24.29 -29.84
C SER A 82 5.45 -24.67 -31.33
N HIS A 83 4.68 -24.00 -32.20
CA HIS A 83 4.74 -24.13 -33.65
C HIS A 83 4.65 -22.72 -34.26
N MET A 84 5.32 -22.50 -35.40
CA MET A 84 5.37 -21.21 -36.10
C MET A 84 5.43 -21.44 -37.62
N GLY A 85 4.81 -20.53 -38.38
CA GLY A 85 4.65 -20.67 -39.83
C GLY A 85 3.62 -21.74 -40.22
N ASN A 86 3.76 -22.27 -41.43
CA ASN A 86 2.80 -23.21 -42.02
C ASN A 86 3.00 -24.62 -41.45
N THR A 87 2.06 -25.08 -40.61
CA THR A 87 2.02 -26.44 -40.07
C THR A 87 0.97 -27.26 -40.82
N ILE A 88 1.30 -28.51 -41.17
CA ILE A 88 0.38 -29.44 -41.84
C ILE A 88 -0.29 -30.33 -40.78
N VAL A 89 -1.61 -30.43 -40.83
CA VAL A 89 -2.42 -31.29 -39.94
C VAL A 89 -3.44 -32.07 -40.77
N THR A 90 -3.56 -33.37 -40.52
CA THR A 90 -4.50 -34.24 -41.23
C THR A 90 -5.96 -33.92 -40.87
N HIS A 91 -6.87 -34.07 -41.83
CA HIS A 91 -8.31 -34.02 -41.61
C HIS A 91 -8.73 -34.90 -40.42
N GLY A 92 -9.44 -34.27 -39.48
CA GLY A 92 -10.05 -34.91 -38.30
C GLY A 92 -9.15 -34.99 -37.07
N ASP A 93 -7.85 -34.68 -37.18
CA ASP A 93 -6.93 -34.73 -36.05
C ASP A 93 -7.06 -33.45 -35.19
N ASP A 94 -6.70 -33.53 -33.90
CA ASP A 94 -6.61 -32.39 -32.97
C ASP A 94 -5.21 -31.77 -33.02
N PHE A 95 -5.10 -30.44 -33.01
CA PHE A 95 -3.83 -29.71 -33.00
C PHE A 95 -3.68 -28.84 -31.75
N THR A 96 -2.54 -28.92 -31.07
CA THR A 96 -2.30 -28.18 -29.80
C THR A 96 -1.11 -27.25 -29.89
N LEU A 97 -1.35 -25.98 -29.54
CA LEU A 97 -0.32 -24.98 -29.29
C LEU A 97 -0.03 -24.87 -27.80
N THR A 98 1.23 -24.60 -27.47
CA THR A 98 1.67 -24.13 -26.16
C THR A 98 2.28 -22.74 -26.34
N PHE A 99 1.97 -21.83 -25.44
CA PHE A 99 2.51 -20.48 -25.40
C PHE A 99 3.60 -20.39 -24.33
N THR A 100 4.55 -19.49 -24.50
CA THR A 100 5.56 -19.19 -23.48
C THR A 100 5.91 -17.70 -23.61
N PRO A 101 5.21 -16.81 -22.90
CA PRO A 101 5.54 -15.39 -22.88
C PRO A 101 6.99 -15.15 -22.44
N ASP A 102 7.62 -14.10 -22.96
CA ASP A 102 8.88 -13.62 -22.38
C ASP A 102 8.60 -12.95 -21.01
N LYS A 103 9.59 -12.92 -20.12
CA LYS A 103 9.40 -12.35 -18.76
C LYS A 103 8.97 -10.89 -18.83
N GLY A 104 7.97 -10.54 -18.03
CA GLY A 104 7.28 -9.25 -18.09
C GLY A 104 6.12 -9.17 -19.08
N TYR A 105 5.77 -10.27 -19.75
CA TYR A 105 4.64 -10.35 -20.68
C TYR A 105 3.69 -11.51 -20.34
N LYS A 106 2.46 -11.40 -20.83
CA LYS A 106 1.44 -12.47 -20.85
C LYS A 106 0.84 -12.61 -22.25
N LEU A 107 0.08 -13.68 -22.48
CA LEU A 107 -0.77 -13.76 -23.67
C LEU A 107 -1.79 -12.62 -23.67
N GLY A 108 -1.79 -11.81 -24.72
CA GLY A 108 -2.70 -10.66 -24.88
C GLY A 108 -3.85 -10.91 -25.84
N SER A 109 -3.63 -11.68 -26.91
CA SER A 109 -4.70 -12.27 -27.70
C SER A 109 -4.24 -13.52 -28.47
N LEU A 110 -5.19 -14.42 -28.68
CA LEU A 110 -5.11 -15.56 -29.60
C LEU A 110 -6.33 -15.49 -30.54
N LYS A 111 -6.09 -15.47 -31.84
CA LYS A 111 -7.16 -15.45 -32.86
C LYS A 111 -7.05 -16.62 -33.81
N LEU A 112 -8.21 -17.19 -34.14
CA LEU A 112 -8.42 -18.25 -35.12
C LEU A 112 -9.35 -17.71 -36.21
N ASP A 113 -8.86 -17.56 -37.45
CA ASP A 113 -9.59 -16.92 -38.55
C ASP A 113 -10.18 -15.55 -38.16
N ASP A 114 -9.37 -14.72 -37.50
CA ASP A 114 -9.73 -13.42 -36.90
C ASP A 114 -10.79 -13.44 -35.77
N LYS A 115 -11.44 -14.58 -35.47
CA LYS A 115 -12.23 -14.76 -34.24
C LYS A 115 -11.28 -14.82 -33.04
N ASP A 116 -11.52 -14.00 -32.02
CA ASP A 116 -10.83 -14.11 -30.75
C ASP A 116 -11.22 -15.39 -30.00
N VAL A 117 -10.21 -16.14 -29.55
CA VAL A 117 -10.34 -17.39 -28.79
C VAL A 117 -9.45 -17.39 -27.54
N THR A 118 -9.02 -16.21 -27.08
CA THR A 118 -8.09 -16.07 -25.94
C THR A 118 -8.64 -16.68 -24.65
N SER A 119 -9.96 -16.64 -24.45
CA SER A 119 -10.65 -17.26 -23.31
C SER A 119 -10.81 -18.79 -23.41
N GLU A 120 -10.42 -19.40 -24.53
CA GLU A 120 -10.38 -20.85 -24.73
C GLU A 120 -9.01 -21.46 -24.33
N VAL A 121 -8.02 -20.62 -24.01
CA VAL A 121 -6.68 -21.00 -23.55
C VAL A 121 -6.70 -21.43 -22.07
N LYS A 122 -5.97 -22.50 -21.74
CA LYS A 122 -5.78 -23.00 -20.36
C LYS A 122 -4.39 -23.58 -20.20
N ASP A 123 -3.76 -23.37 -19.05
CA ASP A 123 -2.44 -23.95 -18.71
C ASP A 123 -1.38 -23.66 -19.81
N ASP A 124 -1.40 -22.42 -20.32
CA ASP A 124 -0.68 -21.91 -21.50
C ASP A 124 -0.87 -22.71 -22.80
N LYS A 125 -2.00 -23.42 -22.96
CA LYS A 125 -2.28 -24.28 -24.11
C LYS A 125 -3.62 -23.96 -24.78
N TYR A 126 -3.65 -24.15 -26.09
CA TYR A 126 -4.86 -24.11 -26.91
C TYR A 126 -4.92 -25.35 -27.82
N THR A 127 -6.04 -26.09 -27.76
CA THR A 127 -6.28 -27.23 -28.67
C THR A 127 -7.37 -26.88 -29.67
N LEU A 128 -6.97 -26.66 -30.93
CA LEU A 128 -7.87 -26.66 -32.07
C LEU A 128 -8.33 -28.10 -32.33
N ARG A 129 -9.58 -28.42 -31.98
CA ARG A 129 -10.11 -29.78 -32.12
C ARG A 129 -10.67 -30.04 -33.52
N ASN A 130 -10.51 -31.28 -34.00
CA ASN A 130 -11.06 -31.80 -35.25
C ASN A 130 -10.83 -30.83 -36.43
N VAL A 131 -9.61 -30.79 -36.97
CA VAL A 131 -9.27 -29.91 -38.09
C VAL A 131 -10.05 -30.32 -39.36
N GLN A 132 -10.81 -29.38 -39.94
CA GLN A 132 -11.72 -29.61 -41.08
C GLN A 132 -11.44 -28.73 -42.31
N LYS A 133 -10.49 -27.79 -42.20
CA LYS A 133 -10.11 -26.84 -43.25
C LYS A 133 -8.74 -26.24 -42.91
N ASP A 134 -8.20 -25.43 -43.82
CA ASP A 134 -7.08 -24.54 -43.52
C ASP A 134 -7.50 -23.46 -42.50
N TYR A 135 -6.58 -23.06 -41.63
CA TYR A 135 -6.82 -22.09 -40.56
C TYR A 135 -5.70 -21.04 -40.49
N ASP A 136 -6.03 -19.83 -40.05
CA ASP A 136 -5.07 -18.78 -39.76
C ASP A 136 -5.05 -18.47 -38.25
N ILE A 137 -3.88 -18.61 -37.61
CA ILE A 137 -3.68 -18.36 -36.18
C ILE A 137 -2.75 -17.16 -35.99
N LYS A 138 -3.24 -16.19 -35.21
CA LYS A 138 -2.50 -14.97 -34.85
C LYS A 138 -2.39 -14.88 -33.32
N VAL A 139 -1.16 -14.82 -32.81
CA VAL A 139 -0.83 -14.69 -31.38
C VAL A 139 -0.23 -13.31 -31.11
N SER A 140 -0.58 -12.68 -29.99
CA SER A 140 0.06 -11.43 -29.53
C SER A 140 0.28 -11.46 -28.03
N PHE A 141 1.48 -11.12 -27.58
CA PHE A 141 1.80 -10.92 -26.17
C PHE A 141 1.64 -9.44 -25.78
N VAL A 142 1.35 -9.18 -24.50
CA VAL A 142 1.23 -7.83 -23.92
C VAL A 142 1.99 -7.74 -22.61
N LYS A 143 2.55 -6.58 -22.29
CA LYS A 143 3.28 -6.38 -21.03
C LYS A 143 2.34 -6.58 -19.83
N LEU A 144 2.85 -7.19 -18.76
CA LEU A 144 2.16 -7.28 -17.47
C LEU A 144 1.90 -5.87 -16.90
N CYS A 145 0.76 -5.73 -16.22
CA CYS A 145 0.45 -4.59 -15.36
C CYS A 145 0.56 -4.97 -13.87
N CYS A 146 0.36 -3.99 -12.97
CA CYS A 146 0.38 -4.20 -11.51
C CYS A 146 -0.50 -5.38 -11.08
N ASN A 147 -1.79 -5.36 -11.49
CA ASN A 147 -2.77 -6.39 -11.16
C ASN A 147 -2.35 -7.79 -11.64
N ASP A 148 -1.66 -7.92 -12.78
CA ASP A 148 -1.23 -9.23 -13.27
C ASP A 148 -0.13 -9.85 -12.40
N VAL A 149 0.65 -9.01 -11.72
CA VAL A 149 1.68 -9.44 -10.76
C VAL A 149 1.09 -9.65 -9.37
N GLU A 150 0.07 -8.87 -8.99
CA GLU A 150 -0.72 -9.15 -7.78
C GLU A 150 -1.45 -10.51 -7.90
N ASP A 151 -2.08 -10.80 -9.05
CA ASP A 151 -2.67 -12.11 -9.37
C ASP A 151 -1.61 -13.24 -9.31
N MET A 152 -0.36 -13.00 -9.73
CA MET A 152 0.71 -14.00 -9.57
C MET A 152 1.05 -14.23 -8.09
N ILE A 153 1.12 -13.16 -7.28
CA ILE A 153 1.40 -13.24 -5.84
C ILE A 153 0.25 -13.96 -5.10
N ASP A 154 -1.01 -13.71 -5.46
CA ASP A 154 -2.19 -14.44 -4.92
C ASP A 154 -2.21 -15.95 -5.23
N ASN A 155 -1.41 -16.42 -6.20
CA ASN A 155 -1.27 -17.83 -6.55
C ASN A 155 0.02 -18.48 -6.01
N LEU A 156 0.84 -17.76 -5.24
CA LEU A 156 2.03 -18.32 -4.58
C LEU A 156 1.65 -19.29 -3.43
N PRO A 157 2.53 -20.25 -3.08
CA PRO A 157 2.30 -21.17 -1.97
C PRO A 157 2.18 -20.45 -0.61
N ASP A 158 1.25 -20.89 0.24
CA ASP A 158 1.07 -20.37 1.61
C ASP A 158 2.28 -20.71 2.49
N VAL A 159 3.17 -19.72 2.61
CA VAL A 159 4.43 -19.78 3.35
C VAL A 159 4.28 -19.70 4.87
N HIS A 160 3.08 -19.48 5.41
CA HIS A 160 2.87 -19.55 6.86
C HIS A 160 2.75 -21.01 7.35
N ASN A 161 2.43 -21.94 6.45
CA ASN A 161 2.59 -23.37 6.72
C ASN A 161 4.08 -23.71 6.74
N ASN A 162 4.53 -24.43 7.78
CA ASN A 162 5.95 -24.76 8.01
C ASN A 162 6.48 -25.90 7.11
N ASN A 163 6.00 -25.96 5.86
CA ASN A 163 6.52 -26.88 4.84
C ASN A 163 7.72 -26.24 4.13
N GLU A 164 8.60 -27.07 3.59
CA GLU A 164 9.61 -26.66 2.61
C GLU A 164 8.95 -26.58 1.23
N LEU A 165 9.36 -25.61 0.39
CA LEU A 165 8.85 -25.48 -0.98
C LEU A 165 9.37 -26.61 -1.87
N THR A 166 8.53 -27.11 -2.77
CA THR A 166 8.96 -27.99 -3.87
C THR A 166 9.74 -27.24 -4.94
N GLU A 167 10.45 -27.97 -5.81
CA GLU A 167 11.21 -27.38 -6.93
C GLU A 167 10.34 -26.52 -7.86
N SER A 168 9.06 -26.89 -8.07
CA SER A 168 8.11 -26.08 -8.85
C SER A 168 7.75 -24.78 -8.14
N GLU A 169 7.37 -24.88 -6.86
CA GLU A 169 7.00 -23.72 -6.04
C GLU A 169 8.14 -22.71 -5.88
N VAL A 170 9.39 -23.18 -5.83
CA VAL A 170 10.59 -22.31 -5.89
C VAL A 170 10.67 -21.59 -7.24
N ASP A 171 10.41 -22.29 -8.35
CA ASP A 171 10.46 -21.67 -9.68
C ASP A 171 9.35 -20.64 -9.88
N ASP A 172 8.14 -20.91 -9.37
CA ASP A 172 6.98 -20.02 -9.38
C ASP A 172 7.24 -18.71 -8.57
N VAL A 173 7.86 -18.82 -7.39
CA VAL A 173 8.28 -17.66 -6.57
C VAL A 173 9.36 -16.82 -7.29
N LEU A 174 10.39 -17.48 -7.83
CA LEU A 174 11.47 -16.79 -8.54
C LEU A 174 10.96 -16.13 -9.83
N ASP A 175 10.08 -16.79 -10.59
CA ASP A 175 9.47 -16.21 -11.79
C ASP A 175 8.51 -15.06 -11.47
N THR A 176 7.79 -15.11 -10.35
CA THR A 176 6.94 -14.01 -9.90
C THR A 176 7.78 -12.78 -9.56
N LYS A 177 8.90 -12.93 -8.82
CA LYS A 177 9.83 -11.81 -8.59
C LYS A 177 10.49 -11.33 -9.88
N LEU A 178 10.84 -12.22 -10.82
CA LEU A 178 11.41 -11.84 -12.11
C LEU A 178 10.41 -11.05 -12.97
N ASN A 179 9.12 -11.40 -12.94
CA ASN A 179 8.05 -10.66 -13.60
C ASN A 179 7.79 -9.31 -12.93
N TYR A 180 7.71 -9.25 -11.59
CA TYR A 180 7.65 -8.00 -10.83
C TYR A 180 8.81 -7.06 -11.19
N GLU A 181 10.03 -7.60 -11.36
CA GLU A 181 11.20 -6.79 -11.70
C GLU A 181 11.14 -6.11 -13.07
N THR A 182 10.23 -6.53 -13.96
CA THR A 182 9.98 -5.87 -15.27
C THR A 182 8.99 -4.71 -15.23
N LEU A 183 8.25 -4.55 -14.12
CA LEU A 183 7.36 -3.41 -13.91
C LEU A 183 8.17 -2.11 -13.83
N ASP A 184 7.62 -1.01 -14.34
CA ASP A 184 8.18 0.32 -14.12
C ASP A 184 7.96 0.79 -12.68
N ASP A 185 8.73 1.80 -12.23
CA ASP A 185 8.75 2.24 -10.84
C ASP A 185 7.37 2.71 -10.32
N ASN A 186 6.53 3.31 -11.19
CA ASN A 186 5.16 3.72 -10.86
C ASN A 186 4.27 2.50 -10.61
N SER A 187 4.39 1.47 -11.46
CA SER A 187 3.71 0.19 -11.29
C SER A 187 4.22 -0.55 -10.04
N LYS A 188 5.54 -0.67 -9.83
CA LYS A 188 6.12 -1.25 -8.60
C LYS A 188 5.70 -0.50 -7.34
N GLY A 189 5.53 0.82 -7.43
CA GLY A 189 5.03 1.68 -6.35
C GLY A 189 3.52 1.67 -6.16
N SER A 190 2.76 0.97 -7.02
CA SER A 190 1.30 0.83 -6.93
C SER A 190 0.86 -0.45 -6.22
N LEU A 191 1.70 -1.50 -6.18
CA LEU A 191 1.46 -2.69 -5.35
C LEU A 191 1.35 -2.29 -3.86
N THR A 192 0.43 -2.92 -3.13
CA THR A 192 0.23 -2.65 -1.70
C THR A 192 1.42 -3.10 -0.84
N TYR A 193 1.44 -2.66 0.42
CA TYR A 193 2.42 -3.10 1.41
C TYR A 193 2.34 -4.63 1.60
N GLU A 194 1.11 -5.14 1.71
CA GLU A 194 0.78 -6.54 1.92
C GLU A 194 1.28 -7.41 0.75
N LYS A 195 1.01 -7.02 -0.50
CA LYS A 195 1.47 -7.76 -1.69
C LYS A 195 3.00 -7.77 -1.80
N LYS A 196 3.68 -6.70 -1.38
CA LYS A 196 5.15 -6.66 -1.30
C LYS A 196 5.69 -7.58 -0.20
N GLN A 197 5.03 -7.61 0.97
CA GLN A 197 5.37 -8.50 2.07
C GLN A 197 5.18 -9.97 1.65
N GLU A 198 4.03 -10.35 1.09
CA GLU A 198 3.74 -11.71 0.62
C GLU A 198 4.82 -12.24 -0.34
N LEU A 199 5.21 -11.44 -1.35
CA LEU A 199 6.28 -11.81 -2.28
C LEU A 199 7.65 -11.94 -1.57
N CYS A 200 7.94 -11.09 -0.59
CA CYS A 200 9.20 -11.14 0.15
C CYS A 200 9.27 -12.31 1.15
N GLU A 201 8.16 -12.63 1.83
CA GLU A 201 8.06 -13.82 2.67
C GLU A 201 8.14 -15.11 1.85
N ALA A 202 7.58 -15.12 0.63
CA ALA A 202 7.75 -16.22 -0.30
C ALA A 202 9.22 -16.39 -0.74
N LEU A 203 9.90 -15.29 -1.12
CA LEU A 203 11.34 -15.30 -1.41
C LEU A 203 12.18 -15.80 -0.22
N LEU A 204 11.78 -15.49 1.02
CA LEU A 204 12.46 -15.96 2.24
C LEU A 204 12.34 -17.49 2.47
N LYS A 205 11.45 -18.20 1.75
CA LYS A 205 11.38 -19.67 1.76
C LYS A 205 12.20 -20.35 0.67
N VAL A 206 12.78 -19.61 -0.29
CA VAL A 206 13.66 -20.18 -1.32
C VAL A 206 14.97 -20.66 -0.65
N PRO A 207 15.37 -21.94 -0.74
CA PRO A 207 16.52 -22.48 0.03
C PRO A 207 17.90 -21.85 -0.25
N GLN A 208 18.02 -21.08 -1.33
CA GLN A 208 19.21 -20.33 -1.70
C GLN A 208 19.23 -18.90 -1.13
N ILE A 209 18.11 -18.38 -0.62
CA ILE A 209 17.96 -17.01 -0.10
C ILE A 209 18.07 -17.02 1.43
N TYR A 210 18.85 -16.09 1.97
CA TYR A 210 19.11 -15.95 3.41
C TYR A 210 18.92 -14.50 3.84
N LEU A 211 18.42 -14.32 5.08
CA LEU A 211 18.20 -13.01 5.69
C LEU A 211 18.78 -12.99 7.11
N GLU A 212 19.61 -11.99 7.41
CA GLU A 212 20.27 -11.85 8.72
C GLU A 212 20.12 -10.43 9.29
N VAL A 213 19.53 -10.32 10.48
CA VAL A 213 19.43 -9.05 11.22
C VAL A 213 20.41 -9.06 12.40
N LYS A 214 21.57 -8.40 12.24
CA LYS A 214 22.57 -8.26 13.31
C LYS A 214 22.26 -7.04 14.19
N ASN A 215 21.25 -7.18 15.04
CA ASN A 215 20.86 -6.19 16.03
C ASN A 215 21.45 -6.52 17.41
N ILE A 216 22.69 -6.10 17.66
CA ILE A 216 23.44 -6.46 18.88
C ILE A 216 22.85 -5.79 20.12
N ASN A 217 22.42 -4.54 19.99
CA ASN A 217 21.92 -3.73 21.11
C ASN A 217 20.46 -4.01 21.48
N LYS A 218 19.64 -4.45 20.51
CA LYS A 218 18.18 -4.65 20.66
C LYS A 218 17.38 -3.39 21.05
N GLU A 219 17.93 -2.22 20.73
CA GLU A 219 17.30 -0.90 20.97
C GLU A 219 16.53 -0.38 19.73
N ILE A 220 16.50 -1.15 18.64
CA ILE A 220 15.75 -0.82 17.42
C ILE A 220 15.05 -2.09 16.96
N ASN A 221 13.73 -2.07 16.85
CA ASN A 221 12.94 -3.15 16.28
C ASN A 221 12.68 -2.86 14.80
N ILE A 222 12.64 -3.90 13.96
CA ILE A 222 12.24 -3.78 12.55
C ILE A 222 10.90 -4.48 12.42
N ASN A 223 9.89 -3.79 11.90
CA ASN A 223 8.50 -4.28 11.92
C ASN A 223 8.33 -5.47 10.96
N ASP A 224 8.91 -5.39 9.77
CA ASP A 224 9.20 -6.53 8.90
C ASP A 224 10.57 -6.36 8.24
N SER A 225 11.35 -7.43 8.23
CA SER A 225 12.66 -7.50 7.59
C SER A 225 12.64 -8.25 6.26
N SER A 226 11.55 -8.97 5.92
CA SER A 226 11.38 -9.67 4.65
C SER A 226 11.52 -8.71 3.46
N LEU A 227 10.92 -7.51 3.57
CA LEU A 227 10.94 -6.43 2.57
C LEU A 227 12.33 -6.00 2.07
N LEU A 228 13.40 -6.35 2.80
CA LEU A 228 14.77 -6.19 2.30
C LEU A 228 14.99 -6.98 0.99
N LEU A 229 14.32 -8.12 0.81
CA LEU A 229 14.37 -8.99 -0.36
C LEU A 229 13.72 -8.35 -1.62
N ASP A 230 12.98 -7.24 -1.51
CA ASP A 230 12.56 -6.47 -2.70
C ASP A 230 13.76 -5.93 -3.49
N ASN A 231 14.93 -5.83 -2.87
CA ASN A 231 16.17 -5.34 -3.46
C ASN A 231 17.00 -6.45 -4.14
N LEU A 232 16.40 -7.64 -4.32
CA LEU A 232 16.84 -8.64 -5.30
C LEU A 232 16.38 -8.21 -6.70
N THR A 233 17.34 -8.12 -7.61
CA THR A 233 17.16 -7.65 -9.00
C THR A 233 16.90 -8.81 -9.94
N SER A 234 16.46 -8.50 -11.18
CA SER A 234 16.36 -9.48 -12.26
C SER A 234 17.62 -10.35 -12.45
N ASP A 235 18.82 -9.82 -12.21
CA ASP A 235 20.07 -10.58 -12.42
C ASP A 235 20.44 -11.44 -11.21
N ASP A 236 20.06 -11.05 -10.00
CA ASP A 236 20.16 -11.93 -8.81
C ASP A 236 19.29 -13.17 -9.00
N ILE A 237 18.04 -12.98 -9.44
CA ILE A 237 17.06 -14.07 -9.65
C ILE A 237 17.47 -15.01 -10.79
N LYS A 238 18.02 -14.49 -11.90
CA LYS A 238 18.57 -15.34 -12.98
C LYS A 238 19.69 -16.24 -12.47
N ILE A 239 20.64 -15.69 -11.71
CA ILE A 239 21.77 -16.46 -11.18
C ILE A 239 21.29 -17.58 -10.24
N LEU A 240 20.23 -17.35 -9.45
CA LEU A 240 19.62 -18.41 -8.63
C LEU A 240 19.03 -19.56 -9.47
N LYS A 241 18.38 -19.26 -10.61
CA LYS A 241 17.85 -20.26 -11.54
C LYS A 241 18.93 -20.94 -12.39
N ASP A 242 20.01 -20.23 -12.71
CA ASP A 242 21.14 -20.73 -13.53
C ASP A 242 22.14 -21.59 -12.73
N ASP A 243 22.29 -21.36 -11.42
CA ASP A 243 23.21 -22.09 -10.52
C ASP A 243 22.55 -22.42 -9.16
N PRO A 244 22.12 -23.68 -8.93
CA PRO A 244 21.46 -24.10 -7.69
C PRO A 244 22.39 -24.08 -6.46
N ASP A 245 23.71 -24.09 -6.64
CA ASP A 245 24.67 -23.95 -5.53
C ASP A 245 24.94 -22.48 -5.16
N THR A 246 24.54 -21.51 -6.00
CA THR A 246 24.63 -20.09 -5.63
C THR A 246 23.59 -19.74 -4.59
N LYS A 247 24.03 -18.98 -3.57
CA LYS A 247 23.23 -18.47 -2.46
C LYS A 247 23.31 -16.96 -2.41
N ILE A 248 22.22 -16.31 -1.99
CA ILE A 248 22.17 -14.86 -1.79
C ILE A 248 21.77 -14.56 -0.35
N SER A 249 22.60 -13.79 0.35
CA SER A 249 22.34 -13.35 1.71
C SER A 249 22.10 -11.85 1.73
N MET A 250 20.95 -11.44 2.28
CA MET A 250 20.67 -10.05 2.65
C MET A 250 20.92 -9.88 4.14
N SER A 251 21.71 -8.87 4.51
CA SER A 251 22.05 -8.60 5.91
C SER A 251 21.80 -7.14 6.28
N LEU A 252 21.21 -6.93 7.47
CA LEU A 252 20.97 -5.65 8.10
C LEU A 252 21.76 -5.59 9.41
N ASP A 253 22.82 -4.78 9.41
CA ASP A 253 23.71 -4.59 10.55
C ASP A 253 23.32 -3.30 11.30
N ILE A 254 22.91 -3.43 12.58
CA ILE A 254 22.57 -2.30 13.47
C ILE A 254 23.59 -2.22 14.61
N LYS A 255 24.31 -1.09 14.70
CA LYS A 255 25.41 -0.88 15.66
C LYS A 255 25.25 0.47 16.37
N LYS A 256 25.15 0.48 17.70
CA LYS A 256 25.16 1.72 18.49
C LYS A 256 26.55 2.36 18.51
N VAL A 257 26.63 3.67 18.26
CA VAL A 257 27.90 4.40 18.03
C VAL A 257 28.24 5.35 19.18
N ASN A 258 29.23 4.96 19.97
CA ASN A 258 29.68 5.72 21.14
C ASN A 258 30.73 6.79 20.79
N SER A 259 30.25 7.92 20.26
CA SER A 259 30.94 9.23 20.14
C SER A 259 32.18 9.37 19.21
N ASN A 260 32.33 10.57 18.65
CA ASN A 260 33.48 11.10 17.89
C ASN A 260 33.76 10.48 16.50
N ASN A 261 32.73 10.32 15.65
CA ASN A 261 32.93 10.14 14.19
C ASN A 261 32.64 11.42 13.37
N SER A 262 32.94 11.39 12.07
CA SER A 262 32.67 12.50 11.13
C SER A 262 31.17 12.82 11.01
N TYR A 263 30.34 11.78 10.97
CA TYR A 263 28.89 11.85 10.76
C TYR A 263 28.14 12.58 11.89
N GLN A 264 28.52 12.34 13.15
CA GLN A 264 28.02 13.09 14.30
C GLN A 264 28.34 14.59 14.18
N ASN A 265 29.53 14.94 13.69
CA ASN A 265 29.95 16.33 13.46
C ASN A 265 29.21 17.01 12.30
N ILE A 266 28.54 16.25 11.42
CA ILE A 266 27.65 16.78 10.38
C ILE A 266 26.26 16.99 10.97
N ILE A 267 25.69 15.97 11.60
CA ILE A 267 24.38 16.03 12.26
C ILE A 267 24.32 17.20 13.26
N ASN A 268 25.29 17.30 14.18
CA ASN A 268 25.39 18.36 15.19
C ASN A 268 25.53 19.79 14.62
N LYS A 269 25.84 19.95 13.32
CA LYS A 269 25.90 21.26 12.64
C LYS A 269 24.65 21.56 11.83
N SER A 270 23.96 20.53 11.36
CA SER A 270 22.76 20.64 10.54
C SER A 270 21.51 20.95 11.37
N VAL A 271 21.43 20.48 12.61
CA VAL A 271 20.32 20.78 13.54
C VAL A 271 20.63 21.87 14.56
N LYS A 272 19.57 22.49 15.10
CA LYS A 272 19.61 23.53 16.13
C LYS A 272 18.43 23.35 17.07
N ASP A 273 18.62 23.69 18.35
CA ASP A 273 17.60 23.61 19.39
C ASP A 273 16.95 22.21 19.47
N ILE A 274 17.80 21.19 19.35
CA ILE A 274 17.49 19.75 19.35
C ILE A 274 18.59 19.06 20.17
N ASP A 275 18.18 18.20 21.10
CA ASP A 275 19.06 17.33 21.87
C ASP A 275 19.12 15.94 21.23
N ILE A 276 20.28 15.28 21.32
CA ILE A 276 20.52 13.97 20.71
C ILE A 276 20.89 12.96 21.80
N SER A 277 20.22 11.80 21.79
CA SER A 277 20.37 10.75 22.79
C SER A 277 21.36 9.68 22.38
N ASN A 278 21.08 8.98 21.26
CA ASN A 278 21.83 7.81 20.81
C ASN A 278 22.10 7.93 19.31
N TYR A 279 23.26 7.46 18.87
CA TYR A 279 23.61 7.31 17.46
C TYR A 279 23.67 5.83 17.07
N TYR A 280 23.22 5.51 15.87
CA TYR A 280 23.21 4.17 15.31
C TYR A 280 23.75 4.20 13.87
N ASP A 281 24.73 3.35 13.60
CA ASP A 281 25.17 2.99 12.25
C ASP A 281 24.31 1.82 11.79
N ILE A 282 23.56 2.03 10.71
CA ILE A 282 22.63 1.05 10.15
C ILE A 282 22.98 0.86 8.68
N SER A 283 23.44 -0.33 8.34
CA SER A 283 23.94 -0.68 7.01
C SER A 283 23.27 -1.95 6.48
N ILE A 284 22.92 -1.92 5.19
CA ILE A 284 22.34 -3.07 4.48
C ILE A 284 23.35 -3.57 3.45
N LYS A 285 23.54 -4.89 3.39
CA LYS A 285 24.50 -5.53 2.51
C LYS A 285 23.92 -6.80 1.87
N LYS A 286 24.03 -6.90 0.55
CA LYS A 286 23.78 -8.11 -0.23
C LYS A 286 25.10 -8.84 -0.50
N ASP A 287 25.14 -10.13 -0.24
CA ASP A 287 26.23 -11.04 -0.61
C ASP A 287 25.72 -12.13 -1.55
N VAL A 288 26.28 -12.21 -2.76
CA VAL A 288 26.09 -13.34 -3.67
C VAL A 288 27.28 -14.29 -3.49
N ILE A 289 26.99 -15.55 -3.16
CA ILE A 289 27.96 -16.58 -2.76
C ILE A 289 27.80 -17.75 -3.71
N SER A 290 28.77 -17.97 -4.60
CA SER A 290 28.73 -19.04 -5.62
C SER A 290 29.75 -20.13 -5.32
N ALA A 291 29.47 -21.38 -5.70
CA ALA A 291 30.33 -22.54 -5.43
C ALA A 291 31.80 -22.36 -5.85
N GLY A 292 32.05 -21.61 -6.93
CA GLY A 292 33.39 -21.28 -7.42
C GLY A 292 34.17 -20.24 -6.59
N GLY A 293 33.63 -19.75 -5.47
CA GLY A 293 34.29 -18.82 -4.55
C GLY A 293 34.36 -17.35 -5.01
N ASN A 294 33.78 -17.02 -6.16
CA ASN A 294 33.73 -15.66 -6.72
C ASN A 294 32.65 -14.78 -6.06
N ASN A 295 32.68 -14.70 -4.73
CA ASN A 295 31.64 -14.02 -3.95
C ASN A 295 31.62 -12.50 -4.25
N LYS A 296 30.43 -11.94 -4.40
CA LYS A 296 30.21 -10.51 -4.65
C LYS A 296 29.48 -9.86 -3.48
N SER A 297 30.02 -8.78 -2.95
CA SER A 297 29.40 -7.96 -1.91
C SER A 297 28.92 -6.62 -2.47
N LEU A 298 27.69 -6.21 -2.16
CA LEU A 298 27.12 -4.90 -2.48
C LEU A 298 26.54 -4.26 -1.21
N ILE A 299 26.91 -3.00 -0.94
CA ILE A 299 26.24 -2.17 0.06
C ILE A 299 25.01 -1.55 -0.59
N ILE A 300 23.87 -1.62 0.09
CA ILE A 300 22.60 -1.06 -0.38
C ILE A 300 22.30 0.19 0.45
N SER A 301 22.66 1.35 -0.10
CA SER A 301 22.46 2.65 0.56
C SER A 301 21.01 3.15 0.47
N ASN A 302 20.29 2.77 -0.59
CA ASN A 302 18.90 3.12 -0.86
C ASN A 302 18.09 1.83 -1.11
N LEU A 303 16.85 1.75 -0.63
CA LEU A 303 15.91 0.67 -0.91
C LEU A 303 14.84 1.11 -1.93
N SER A 304 14.38 0.18 -2.76
CA SER A 304 13.22 0.39 -3.66
C SER A 304 11.91 0.63 -2.91
N TYR A 305 11.81 0.15 -1.67
CA TYR A 305 10.67 0.32 -0.77
C TYR A 305 11.17 0.53 0.68
N PRO A 306 10.61 1.47 1.46
CA PRO A 306 11.07 1.74 2.81
C PRO A 306 10.68 0.62 3.79
N ILE A 307 11.55 0.37 4.77
CA ILE A 307 11.23 -0.48 5.93
C ILE A 307 10.93 0.37 7.16
N LYS A 308 10.08 -0.12 8.07
CA LYS A 308 9.81 0.54 9.36
C LYS A 308 10.82 0.12 10.42
N LEU A 309 11.37 1.13 11.10
CA LEU A 309 12.33 1.02 12.20
C LEU A 309 11.73 1.69 13.44
N SER A 310 11.53 0.93 14.51
CA SER A 310 10.99 1.40 15.78
C SER A 310 12.12 1.51 16.81
N PHE A 311 12.54 2.72 17.15
CA PHE A 311 13.67 3.00 18.05
C PHE A 311 13.19 3.09 19.51
N ASP A 312 13.78 2.31 20.42
CA ASP A 312 13.45 2.36 21.85
C ASP A 312 13.90 3.70 22.48
N ILE A 313 13.00 4.39 23.17
CA ILE A 313 13.32 5.61 23.92
C ILE A 313 13.93 5.25 25.29
N PRO A 314 15.14 5.71 25.63
CA PRO A 314 15.72 5.51 26.95
C PRO A 314 14.83 6.07 28.07
N LYS A 315 14.63 5.29 29.14
CA LYS A 315 13.63 5.55 30.19
C LYS A 315 13.89 6.85 30.96
N GLU A 316 15.14 7.29 31.01
CA GLU A 316 15.58 8.58 31.53
C GLU A 316 15.05 9.79 30.73
N LEU A 317 14.60 9.60 29.49
CA LEU A 317 14.04 10.65 28.64
C LEU A 317 12.50 10.74 28.70
N LEU A 318 11.82 9.67 29.10
CA LEU A 318 10.36 9.54 29.18
C LEU A 318 9.70 10.31 30.34
N SER A 319 10.42 11.15 31.08
CA SER A 319 9.87 11.81 32.28
C SER A 319 10.53 13.15 32.61
N SER A 320 10.15 14.19 31.86
CA SER A 320 10.35 15.58 32.26
C SER A 320 9.11 16.11 33.01
N LYS A 321 9.29 16.62 34.23
CA LYS A 321 8.15 16.94 35.12
C LYS A 321 7.31 18.17 34.72
N ASN A 322 7.76 18.98 33.74
CA ASN A 322 7.07 20.21 33.29
C ASN A 322 7.43 20.60 31.82
N THR A 323 7.71 19.66 30.90
CA THR A 323 7.86 19.95 29.45
C THR A 323 7.07 18.94 28.63
N LEU A 324 6.67 19.30 27.41
CA LEU A 324 6.23 18.32 26.41
C LEU A 324 7.44 17.98 25.56
N ARG A 325 7.90 16.73 25.59
CA ARG A 325 9.04 16.29 24.80
C ARG A 325 8.56 15.67 23.49
N GLU A 326 8.97 16.25 22.38
CA GLU A 326 8.75 15.70 21.03
C GLU A 326 10.00 14.88 20.65
N PHE A 327 9.81 13.62 20.28
CA PHE A 327 10.87 12.72 19.81
C PHE A 327 10.81 12.54 18.29
N PHE A 328 11.95 12.27 17.68
CA PHE A 328 12.11 12.08 16.24
C PHE A 328 13.49 11.47 15.93
N ILE A 329 13.67 10.97 14.71
CA ILE A 329 14.94 10.40 14.25
C ILE A 329 15.58 11.33 13.23
N ILE A 330 16.82 11.78 13.50
CA ILE A 330 17.63 12.44 12.46
C ILE A 330 18.33 11.36 11.65
N ARG A 331 18.20 11.40 10.33
CA ARG A 331 18.84 10.46 9.39
C ARG A 331 19.84 11.20 8.52
N LEU A 332 21.12 10.90 8.69
CA LEU A 332 22.17 11.24 7.71
C LEU A 332 22.27 10.12 6.67
N HIS A 333 22.29 10.50 5.40
CA HIS A 333 22.56 9.61 4.26
C HIS A 333 23.48 10.31 3.24
N GLU A 334 24.01 9.55 2.29
CA GLU A 334 24.85 10.06 1.21
C GLU A 334 24.39 9.47 -0.13
N GLU A 335 24.08 10.35 -1.08
CA GLU A 335 23.60 9.99 -2.41
C GLU A 335 24.42 10.75 -3.46
N ASN A 336 25.04 10.02 -4.41
CA ASN A 336 25.95 10.58 -5.42
C ASN A 336 27.10 11.43 -4.84
N GLY A 337 27.57 11.12 -3.62
CA GLY A 337 28.60 11.90 -2.91
C GLY A 337 28.07 13.15 -2.18
N ILE A 338 26.76 13.37 -2.17
CA ILE A 338 26.11 14.49 -1.48
C ILE A 338 25.51 13.98 -0.17
N GLN A 339 26.04 14.47 0.95
CA GLN A 339 25.55 14.14 2.29
C GLN A 339 24.34 15.00 2.66
N SER A 340 23.25 14.36 3.05
CA SER A 340 21.96 14.98 3.36
C SER A 340 21.44 14.54 4.73
N VAL A 341 20.78 15.45 5.46
CA VAL A 341 20.27 15.22 6.82
C VAL A 341 18.75 15.43 6.82
N ASP A 342 17.99 14.35 6.97
CA ASP A 342 16.54 14.36 7.11
C ASP A 342 16.15 14.33 8.59
N MET A 343 14.96 14.85 8.92
CA MET A 343 14.33 14.71 10.23
C MET A 343 13.03 13.94 10.07
N LEU A 344 13.07 12.66 10.43
CA LEU A 344 11.94 11.73 10.36
C LEU A 344 11.12 11.85 11.65
N LYS A 345 9.85 12.22 11.52
CA LYS A 345 8.89 12.26 12.63
C LYS A 345 8.39 10.86 12.96
N ASP A 346 7.92 10.68 14.18
CA ASP A 346 7.17 9.50 14.58
C ASP A 346 5.96 9.26 13.66
N GLU A 347 5.71 7.99 13.33
CA GLU A 347 4.63 7.54 12.45
C GLU A 347 3.50 6.82 13.19
N ASP A 348 3.65 6.57 14.50
CA ASP A 348 2.60 6.05 15.37
C ASP A 348 2.57 6.77 16.73
N ASP A 349 1.66 6.33 17.62
CA ASP A 349 1.44 6.90 18.95
C ASP A 349 1.92 5.93 20.07
N ILE A 350 2.88 5.03 19.81
CA ILE A 350 3.32 4.00 20.78
C ILE A 350 4.28 4.60 21.81
N GLU A 351 3.79 4.78 23.05
CA GLU A 351 4.58 5.29 24.18
C GLU A 351 5.83 4.42 24.44
N GLY A 352 7.00 5.04 24.34
CA GLY A 352 8.29 4.40 24.63
C GLY A 352 9.12 4.06 23.39
N THR A 353 8.60 4.26 22.19
CA THR A 353 9.32 4.09 20.91
C THR A 353 9.24 5.35 20.04
N VAL A 354 10.02 5.38 18.95
CA VAL A 354 9.82 6.26 17.80
C VAL A 354 9.87 5.42 16.53
N THR A 355 8.77 5.34 15.79
CA THR A 355 8.66 4.53 14.58
C THR A 355 8.81 5.39 13.34
N VAL A 356 9.74 5.03 12.44
CA VAL A 356 9.96 5.75 11.18
C VAL A 356 10.10 4.79 10.00
N SER A 357 9.49 5.12 8.86
CA SER A 357 9.76 4.47 7.58
C SER A 357 11.06 5.02 7.01
N SER A 358 11.97 4.15 6.55
CA SER A 358 13.24 4.57 5.98
C SER A 358 13.64 3.77 4.74
N ASP A 359 13.95 4.52 3.69
CA ASP A 359 14.48 4.09 2.40
C ASP A 359 16.00 4.28 2.26
N LYS A 360 16.69 4.98 3.18
CA LYS A 360 18.13 5.34 3.04
C LYS A 360 18.96 5.01 4.29
N PHE A 361 20.20 4.56 4.11
CA PHE A 361 20.96 3.87 5.15
C PHE A 361 22.40 4.38 5.32
N SER A 362 22.64 5.02 6.46
CA SER A 362 23.98 5.30 7.00
C SER A 362 23.92 5.54 8.51
N VAL A 363 23.71 6.78 8.97
CA VAL A 363 23.72 7.12 10.40
C VAL A 363 22.39 7.73 10.84
N TYR A 364 21.81 7.13 11.86
CA TYR A 364 20.57 7.56 12.50
C TYR A 364 20.87 8.08 13.91
N ALA A 365 20.09 9.06 14.37
CA ALA A 365 20.23 9.62 15.71
C ALA A 365 18.86 9.81 16.37
N LEU A 366 18.61 9.06 17.46
CA LEU A 366 17.43 9.26 18.30
C LEU A 366 17.57 10.62 18.99
N SER A 367 16.61 11.50 18.70
CA SER A 367 16.69 12.92 19.01
C SER A 367 15.39 13.40 19.64
N TYR A 368 15.47 14.51 20.37
CA TYR A 368 14.29 15.09 21.03
C TYR A 368 14.37 16.60 21.15
N LYS A 369 13.23 17.21 21.43
CA LYS A 369 13.09 18.63 21.75
C LYS A 369 12.11 18.80 22.91
N ASP A 370 12.54 19.52 23.95
CA ASP A 370 11.63 19.99 24.99
C ASP A 370 10.88 21.25 24.50
N ASN A 371 9.56 21.12 24.36
CA ASN A 371 8.64 22.23 24.15
C ASN A 371 8.14 22.74 25.52
N GLU A 372 8.20 24.05 25.76
CA GLU A 372 7.72 24.67 27.00
C GLU A 372 6.19 24.50 27.15
N THR A 373 5.75 23.56 27.99
CA THR A 373 4.35 23.46 28.38
C THR A 373 4.00 24.55 29.38
N VAL A 374 3.62 25.71 28.85
CA VAL A 374 3.10 26.84 29.63
C VAL A 374 1.85 26.39 30.39
N SER A 375 2.03 25.99 31.66
CA SER A 375 0.97 25.47 32.50
C SER A 375 -0.12 26.54 32.63
N LYS A 376 -1.38 26.17 32.40
CA LYS A 376 -2.54 27.06 32.56
C LYS A 376 -3.30 26.72 33.83
N PHE A 377 -3.93 27.72 34.41
CA PHE A 377 -4.89 27.59 35.50
C PHE A 377 -6.18 28.32 35.15
N THR A 378 -7.29 27.85 35.73
CA THR A 378 -8.63 28.41 35.54
C THR A 378 -9.00 29.30 36.72
N VAL A 379 -9.38 30.55 36.44
CA VAL A 379 -10.09 31.40 37.41
C VAL A 379 -11.58 31.39 37.07
N LYS A 380 -12.41 30.86 37.97
CA LYS A 380 -13.87 30.77 37.79
C LYS A 380 -14.58 32.01 38.34
N ALA A 381 -14.97 32.93 37.47
CA ALA A 381 -15.57 34.21 37.83
C ALA A 381 -17.10 34.25 37.71
N SER A 382 -17.78 34.74 38.74
CA SER A 382 -19.24 34.79 38.84
C SER A 382 -19.75 36.03 39.61
N ALA A 383 -21.05 36.29 39.51
CA ALA A 383 -21.74 37.42 40.14
C ALA A 383 -23.12 36.97 40.66
N SER A 384 -23.62 37.60 41.72
CA SER A 384 -25.03 37.53 42.10
C SER A 384 -25.91 38.33 41.12
N LYS A 385 -27.22 38.36 41.37
CA LYS A 385 -28.11 39.38 40.76
C LYS A 385 -27.65 40.79 41.16
N HIS A 386 -28.07 41.79 40.36
CA HIS A 386 -27.91 43.22 40.61
C HIS A 386 -26.46 43.77 40.46
N GLY A 387 -25.74 43.22 39.49
CA GLY A 387 -24.43 43.66 39.07
C GLY A 387 -23.72 42.60 38.22
N SER A 388 -22.50 42.90 37.79
CA SER A 388 -21.71 42.06 36.90
C SER A 388 -20.25 41.91 37.36
N ILE A 389 -19.57 40.90 36.82
CA ILE A 389 -18.12 40.72 36.90
C ILE A 389 -17.58 40.54 35.48
N SER A 390 -16.38 41.09 35.20
CA SER A 390 -15.72 40.97 33.91
C SER A 390 -14.20 40.75 34.08
N PRO A 391 -13.60 39.71 33.45
CA PRO A 391 -14.27 38.65 32.68
C PRO A 391 -15.15 37.73 33.55
N LYS A 392 -16.07 36.98 32.92
CA LYS A 392 -17.03 36.07 33.57
C LYS A 392 -16.88 34.65 33.02
N GLY A 393 -17.18 33.65 33.83
CA GLY A 393 -17.06 32.23 33.48
C GLY A 393 -15.71 31.65 33.86
N ASN A 394 -15.30 30.56 33.20
CA ASN A 394 -13.96 30.00 33.36
C ASN A 394 -12.97 30.83 32.52
N VAL A 395 -11.91 31.31 33.15
CA VAL A 395 -10.91 32.18 32.52
C VAL A 395 -9.54 31.53 32.66
N GLU A 396 -8.99 31.05 31.55
CA GLU A 396 -7.61 30.57 31.51
C GLU A 396 -6.62 31.71 31.76
N VAL A 397 -5.57 31.42 32.53
CA VAL A 397 -4.41 32.28 32.77
C VAL A 397 -3.15 31.40 32.80
N LYS A 398 -2.02 31.90 32.31
CA LYS A 398 -0.75 31.17 32.42
C LYS A 398 -0.21 31.18 33.85
N LYS A 399 0.52 30.15 34.23
CA LYS A 399 1.25 30.06 35.50
C LYS A 399 2.17 31.27 35.70
N GLY A 400 2.06 31.94 36.83
CA GLY A 400 2.81 33.16 37.17
C GLY A 400 2.25 34.45 36.58
N GLU A 401 1.28 34.42 35.67
CA GLU A 401 0.58 35.65 35.24
C GLU A 401 -0.39 36.15 36.32
N SER A 402 -0.81 37.41 36.19
CA SER A 402 -1.76 38.06 37.10
C SER A 402 -3.05 38.40 36.37
N LYS A 403 -4.22 38.10 36.94
CA LYS A 403 -5.52 38.35 36.32
C LYS A 403 -6.38 39.29 37.14
N THR A 404 -6.84 40.36 36.50
CA THR A 404 -7.72 41.37 37.08
C THR A 404 -9.17 41.13 36.65
N PHE A 405 -10.07 41.27 37.62
CA PHE A 405 -11.52 41.22 37.46
C PHE A 405 -12.11 42.56 37.91
N TYR A 406 -13.01 43.10 37.11
CA TYR A 406 -13.77 44.31 37.39
C TYR A 406 -15.20 43.93 37.79
N ILE A 407 -15.75 44.60 38.80
CA ILE A 407 -17.00 44.26 39.45
C ILE A 407 -17.87 45.51 39.46
N ASN A 408 -18.95 45.50 38.66
CA ASN A 408 -19.78 46.67 38.41
C ASN A 408 -21.20 46.43 38.94
N PRO A 409 -21.62 47.06 40.06
CA PRO A 409 -22.99 47.02 40.55
C PRO A 409 -24.00 47.60 39.54
N ASP A 410 -25.25 47.15 39.62
CA ASP A 410 -26.34 47.81 38.89
C ASP A 410 -26.78 49.11 39.62
N ILE A 411 -27.46 50.02 38.91
CA ILE A 411 -27.93 51.30 39.49
C ILE A 411 -28.83 51.04 40.71
N GLY A 412 -28.53 51.70 41.83
CA GLY A 412 -29.23 51.51 43.11
C GLY A 412 -28.67 50.36 43.97
N TYR A 413 -27.60 49.68 43.53
CA TYR A 413 -26.90 48.63 44.27
C TYR A 413 -25.43 48.99 44.50
N LYS A 414 -24.81 48.29 45.44
CA LYS A 414 -23.37 48.32 45.69
C LYS A 414 -22.84 46.92 46.00
N VAL A 415 -21.53 46.72 45.85
CA VAL A 415 -20.88 45.48 46.31
C VAL A 415 -21.12 45.33 47.82
N ASP A 416 -21.60 44.16 48.24
CA ASP A 416 -21.70 43.78 49.65
C ASP A 416 -20.41 43.11 50.10
N TYR A 417 -19.90 42.18 49.28
CA TYR A 417 -18.60 41.53 49.43
C TYR A 417 -18.22 40.78 48.14
N ILE A 418 -16.97 40.35 48.07
CA ILE A 418 -16.51 39.33 47.12
C ILE A 418 -16.18 38.05 47.90
N LEU A 419 -16.38 36.90 47.26
CA LEU A 419 -15.80 35.62 47.69
C LEU A 419 -14.61 35.31 46.79
N VAL A 420 -13.46 34.97 47.37
CA VAL A 420 -12.27 34.51 46.66
C VAL A 420 -11.88 33.16 47.24
N ASP A 421 -11.84 32.11 46.41
CA ASP A 421 -11.61 30.71 46.82
C ASP A 421 -12.56 30.21 47.95
N GLY A 422 -13.70 30.89 48.13
CA GLY A 422 -14.68 30.64 49.21
C GLY A 422 -14.56 31.58 50.41
N GLU A 423 -13.45 32.28 50.59
CA GLU A 423 -13.25 33.25 51.67
C GLU A 423 -13.89 34.62 51.35
N LYS A 424 -14.47 35.28 52.36
CA LYS A 424 -15.17 36.55 52.21
C LYS A 424 -14.22 37.73 52.40
N CYS A 425 -13.89 38.42 51.30
CA CYS A 425 -13.09 39.64 51.30
C CYS A 425 -13.97 40.91 51.36
N LYS A 426 -13.35 42.08 51.31
CA LYS A 426 -14.03 43.39 51.34
C LYS A 426 -14.88 43.63 50.10
N ALA A 427 -15.77 44.62 50.19
CA ALA A 427 -16.50 45.17 49.04
C ALA A 427 -15.55 46.03 48.20
N GLU A 428 -15.06 45.47 47.09
CA GLU A 428 -14.12 46.12 46.16
C GLU A 428 -14.62 45.93 44.72
N GLU A 429 -14.60 46.99 43.92
CA GLU A 429 -15.08 47.01 42.51
C GLU A 429 -14.01 46.48 41.52
N LYS A 430 -12.86 46.05 42.05
CA LYS A 430 -11.75 45.48 41.29
C LYS A 430 -11.00 44.50 42.18
N TYR A 431 -10.70 43.32 41.66
CA TYR A 431 -9.82 42.34 42.33
C TYR A 431 -8.74 41.85 41.35
N THR A 432 -7.52 41.64 41.85
CA THR A 432 -6.41 41.13 41.04
C THR A 432 -5.76 39.93 41.72
N PHE A 433 -5.97 38.74 41.17
CA PHE A 433 -5.12 37.59 41.44
C PHE A 433 -3.73 37.88 40.90
N LYS A 434 -2.69 37.67 41.72
CA LYS A 434 -1.29 37.86 41.34
C LYS A 434 -0.58 36.52 41.31
N ASN A 435 0.32 36.35 40.34
CA ASN A 435 1.23 35.21 40.22
C ASN A 435 0.51 33.85 40.34
N ILE A 436 -0.53 33.63 39.55
CA ILE A 436 -1.43 32.47 39.68
C ILE A 436 -0.64 31.16 39.52
N ASP A 437 -0.69 30.29 40.54
CA ASP A 437 0.04 29.02 40.62
C ASP A 437 -0.87 27.79 40.82
N LYS A 438 -2.20 28.01 40.86
CA LYS A 438 -3.27 27.00 40.99
C LYS A 438 -4.58 27.54 40.40
N ASP A 439 -5.59 26.68 40.29
CA ASP A 439 -6.97 27.11 40.01
C ASP A 439 -7.55 27.98 41.14
N HIS A 440 -8.40 28.93 40.75
CA HIS A 440 -9.05 29.89 41.66
C HIS A 440 -10.52 30.12 41.33
N SER A 441 -11.25 30.76 42.25
CA SER A 441 -12.61 31.24 42.00
C SER A 441 -12.86 32.63 42.58
N ILE A 442 -13.71 33.40 41.91
CA ILE A 442 -14.20 34.70 42.40
C ILE A 442 -15.71 34.84 42.19
N LYS A 443 -16.41 35.35 43.21
CA LYS A 443 -17.84 35.64 43.15
C LYS A 443 -18.17 37.01 43.77
N ALA A 444 -18.61 37.94 42.95
CA ALA A 444 -19.17 39.21 43.43
C ALA A 444 -20.58 39.01 44.02
N VAL A 445 -20.88 39.69 45.12
CA VAL A 445 -22.22 39.73 45.74
C VAL A 445 -22.63 41.19 45.97
N PHE A 446 -23.86 41.53 45.56
CA PHE A 446 -24.39 42.90 45.61
C PHE A 446 -25.57 43.03 46.59
N LYS A 447 -25.77 44.22 47.14
CA LYS A 447 -26.94 44.61 47.94
C LYS A 447 -27.46 45.98 47.53
N SER A 448 -28.75 46.23 47.75
CA SER A 448 -29.36 47.53 47.47
C SER A 448 -28.80 48.62 48.38
N ILE A 449 -28.76 49.85 47.84
CA ILE A 449 -28.52 51.07 48.60
C ILE A 449 -29.88 51.50 49.17
N GLY A 450 -30.15 51.11 50.41
CA GLY A 450 -31.39 51.46 51.09
C GLY A 450 -31.59 52.98 51.18
N SER A 451 -32.79 53.45 50.85
CA SER A 451 -33.12 54.88 50.84
C SER A 451 -33.34 55.41 52.26
N GLU A 452 -32.33 56.04 52.83
CA GLU A 452 -32.53 56.99 53.94
C GLU A 452 -33.27 58.22 53.38
N MET A 453 -34.60 58.22 53.51
CA MET A 453 -35.43 59.37 53.14
C MET A 453 -35.22 60.51 54.14
N VAL A 454 -34.23 61.35 53.88
CA VAL A 454 -34.10 62.65 54.56
C VAL A 454 -35.22 63.56 54.09
N SER A 455 -36.21 63.76 54.95
CA SER A 455 -37.32 64.71 54.71
C SER A 455 -36.80 66.15 54.74
N VAL A 456 -36.79 66.82 53.60
CA VAL A 456 -36.50 68.26 53.50
C VAL A 456 -37.81 69.04 53.42
N SER A 457 -38.04 69.92 54.39
CA SER A 457 -39.20 70.80 54.44
C SER A 457 -39.07 72.00 53.49
N ASP A 458 -40.16 72.37 52.84
CA ASP A 458 -40.28 73.56 51.98
C ASP A 458 -39.84 74.87 52.65
N ASN A 459 -39.08 75.70 51.90
CA ASN A 459 -39.11 77.16 52.07
C ASN A 459 -38.62 77.90 50.82
N SER A 460 -39.40 77.84 49.73
CA SER A 460 -39.15 78.64 48.53
C SER A 460 -39.61 80.09 48.70
N LYS A 461 -38.76 81.08 48.38
CA LYS A 461 -39.14 82.49 48.19
C LYS A 461 -38.41 83.13 47.02
N ASN A 462 -39.14 84.00 46.31
CA ASN A 462 -38.71 84.90 45.23
C ASN A 462 -38.12 84.28 43.96
N THR A 463 -39.01 83.69 43.16
CA THR A 463 -39.34 84.17 41.80
C THR A 463 -38.30 84.98 41.01
N ASN A 464 -38.10 84.58 39.76
CA ASN A 464 -38.47 85.47 38.65
C ASN A 464 -39.14 84.67 37.52
N ASN A 465 -40.08 85.29 36.81
CA ASN A 465 -40.99 84.59 35.90
C ASN A 465 -40.52 84.67 34.43
N ASN A 466 -40.69 83.58 33.68
CA ASN A 466 -41.70 83.58 32.61
C ASN A 466 -42.11 82.18 32.13
N LYS A 467 -43.22 82.09 31.40
CA LYS A 467 -44.12 80.92 31.39
C LYS A 467 -44.78 80.68 30.03
N LEU A 468 -44.72 79.44 29.52
CA LEU A 468 -45.55 78.76 28.52
C LEU A 468 -45.15 77.25 28.60
N ASN A 469 -45.96 76.22 28.88
CA ASN A 469 -47.41 75.95 28.83
C ASN A 469 -47.97 75.83 27.40
N THR A 470 -48.62 74.75 26.95
CA THR A 470 -48.95 73.40 27.50
C THR A 470 -48.03 72.29 26.90
N ASN A 471 -48.17 70.97 27.01
CA ASN A 471 -49.20 70.00 27.51
C ASN A 471 -48.48 68.80 28.23
N GLY A 472 -48.98 67.58 28.53
CA GLY A 472 -50.16 66.77 28.12
C GLY A 472 -49.80 65.71 27.05
N ILE A 473 -50.09 64.40 27.14
CA ILE A 473 -50.84 63.55 28.10
C ILE A 473 -50.11 62.20 28.34
N TYR A 474 -50.31 61.56 29.50
CA TYR A 474 -49.88 60.19 29.83
C TYR A 474 -50.81 59.11 29.27
N THR A 475 -50.27 58.00 28.73
CA THR A 475 -50.92 56.67 28.79
C THR A 475 -49.87 55.56 28.92
N ASP A 476 -50.03 54.69 29.90
CA ASP A 476 -49.23 53.48 30.11
C ASP A 476 -49.95 52.25 29.51
N LYS A 477 -49.21 51.35 28.83
CA LYS A 477 -49.66 50.02 28.40
C LYS A 477 -48.49 49.05 28.21
N ILE A 478 -48.35 48.12 29.16
CA ILE A 478 -47.61 46.87 28.99
C ILE A 478 -48.43 45.93 28.08
N ASN A 479 -47.84 45.34 27.02
CA ASN A 479 -47.48 43.91 26.99
C ASN A 479 -46.85 43.41 25.65
N THR A 480 -46.34 42.17 25.72
CA THR A 480 -46.00 41.22 24.63
C THR A 480 -44.76 41.48 23.75
N VAL A 481 -44.13 40.37 23.40
CA VAL A 481 -42.88 40.19 22.66
C VAL A 481 -43.19 39.70 21.26
N ASP A 482 -42.52 40.24 20.24
CA ASP A 482 -41.78 39.40 19.29
C ASP A 482 -40.59 40.17 18.70
N THR A 483 -39.83 39.51 17.82
CA THR A 483 -38.43 39.77 17.51
C THR A 483 -38.20 40.09 16.03
N SER A 484 -37.47 41.17 15.75
CA SER A 484 -36.71 41.36 14.50
C SER A 484 -35.85 42.62 14.57
N ASP A 485 -34.68 42.57 13.93
CA ASP A 485 -33.88 43.69 13.43
C ASP A 485 -33.21 44.69 14.42
N SER A 486 -32.02 45.25 14.13
CA SER A 486 -30.94 44.79 13.21
C SER A 486 -29.60 45.51 13.48
N SER A 487 -28.91 45.20 14.59
CA SER A 487 -27.65 45.90 14.92
C SER A 487 -26.66 45.11 15.80
N ASN A 488 -26.12 43.99 15.30
CA ASN A 488 -24.74 43.50 15.59
C ASN A 488 -24.36 42.17 14.87
N ILE A 489 -24.56 42.07 13.55
CA ILE A 489 -24.10 40.90 12.75
C ILE A 489 -22.80 41.18 11.95
N PHE A 490 -22.48 42.45 11.69
CA PHE A 490 -21.30 42.86 10.91
C PHE A 490 -20.00 42.95 11.74
N LEU A 491 -19.54 41.81 12.28
CA LEU A 491 -18.12 41.66 12.65
C LEU A 491 -17.56 40.22 12.55
N TYR A 492 -18.39 39.17 12.43
CA TYR A 492 -17.91 37.78 12.42
C TYR A 492 -18.01 37.03 11.08
N ALA A 493 -18.69 37.59 10.06
CA ALA A 493 -18.75 36.97 8.73
C ALA A 493 -17.44 37.14 7.90
N GLY A 494 -16.60 38.12 8.23
CA GLY A 494 -15.44 38.49 7.39
C GLY A 494 -14.24 37.54 7.47
N ILE A 495 -14.13 36.70 8.50
CA ILE A 495 -12.93 35.89 8.77
C ILE A 495 -13.01 34.49 8.13
N CYS A 496 -14.22 33.97 7.88
CA CYS A 496 -14.42 32.61 7.34
C CYS A 496 -14.29 32.49 5.81
N ILE A 497 -14.23 33.61 5.07
CA ILE A 497 -14.15 33.60 3.59
C ILE A 497 -12.69 33.71 3.10
N ALA A 498 -11.83 34.43 3.82
CA ALA A 498 -10.41 34.57 3.48
C ALA A 498 -9.65 33.23 3.52
N SER A 499 -9.99 32.36 4.49
CA SER A 499 -9.38 31.03 4.65
C SER A 499 -9.77 30.04 3.54
N LEU A 500 -11.00 30.11 3.01
CA LEU A 500 -11.44 29.21 1.94
C LEU A 500 -10.73 29.50 0.60
N ILE A 501 -10.49 30.77 0.30
CA ILE A 501 -9.82 31.21 -0.94
C ILE A 501 -8.34 30.78 -0.95
N ALA A 502 -7.66 30.83 0.21
CA ALA A 502 -6.27 30.38 0.34
C ALA A 502 -6.11 28.86 0.06
N ILE A 503 -7.05 28.04 0.54
CA ILE A 503 -7.02 26.58 0.34
C ILE A 503 -7.24 26.23 -1.15
N LEU A 504 -8.19 26.88 -1.82
CA LEU A 504 -8.41 26.70 -3.26
C LEU A 504 -7.20 27.11 -4.13
N ALA A 505 -6.49 28.17 -3.76
CA ALA A 505 -5.28 28.60 -4.48
C ALA A 505 -4.17 27.55 -4.43
N ILE A 506 -3.95 26.90 -3.27
CA ILE A 506 -2.93 25.86 -3.09
C ILE A 506 -3.26 24.61 -3.92
N ILE A 507 -4.53 24.20 -3.96
CA ILE A 507 -5.00 23.06 -4.75
C ILE A 507 -4.81 23.30 -6.26
N ILE A 508 -5.09 24.51 -6.74
CA ILE A 508 -4.88 24.88 -8.15
C ILE A 508 -3.39 24.94 -8.50
N TYR A 509 -2.53 25.42 -7.59
CA TYR A 509 -1.08 25.48 -7.81
C TYR A 509 -0.45 24.08 -7.96
N LYS A 510 -0.80 23.12 -7.08
CA LYS A 510 -0.31 21.73 -7.18
C LYS A 510 -0.71 21.00 -8.46
N LYS A 511 -1.81 21.40 -9.13
CA LYS A 511 -2.29 20.75 -10.36
C LYS A 511 -1.74 21.34 -11.67
N LYS A 512 -0.69 22.18 -11.59
CA LYS A 512 -0.07 22.83 -12.77
C LYS A 512 1.45 22.60 -12.90
N HIS A 513 2.02 21.78 -12.01
CA HIS A 513 3.45 21.44 -11.96
C HIS A 513 3.68 19.94 -11.72
N ILE A 514 2.84 19.13 -12.36
CA ILE A 514 3.04 17.72 -12.72
C ILE A 514 2.75 17.66 -14.22
#